data_AF-A0A162GUA4-F1
#
_entry.id   AF-A0A162GUA4-F1
#
_cell.length_a   1.000
_cell.length_b   1.000
_cell.length_c   1.000
_cell.angle_alpha   90.00
_cell.angle_beta   90.00
_cell.angle_gamma   90.00
#
_symmetry.space_group_name_H-M   'P 1'
#
loop_
_entity.id
_entity.type
_entity.pdbx_description
1 polymer ?
#
loop_
_entity_poly.entity_id
_entity_poly.type
_entity_poly.pdbx_seq_one_letter_code
_entity_poly.pdbx_strand_id
1 'polypeptide(L)'
;MTDPQPSFLSQQIAHIRDGLREGLVVIRQKGPSKVTFWFIALVIGIAAGFAALFFRKGIDWLQALLYGTEDPQRLHTFLTGLSWYWIVIIPTVGGLVVGLILHKFTKDARCRSVSDVILGAAMHEGRVETRAGLASALASLITLGTGGSSGREGPVVHLAAVIATWVSRRINADGITGRDLLGCAVAAAVSASFNAPIAGALFALEVVLRHFAVHAFAPIVIASVAGTVINRLEFGGLTEFTLPTYGDLQFYVELPAFLLLGLTCGVVAVTLMRSIFWAEDFGNHLQARTRIPRYLRPAVAGCVLGIIALWFPHIIGVGYETTSMALTGQLLFHEAVIFAVFKVAAVAITLGGRMGGGVFSPSLMIGALTGLAFGLVATALFPEVSGSSSLYAL
;
A
#
# COMPACT_ATOMS: atom_id res chain seq x y z
N MET A 1 -27.12 33.58 -45.07
CA MET A 1 -27.33 33.10 -43.69
C MET A 1 -26.00 33.23 -43.00
N THR A 2 -25.84 34.23 -42.15
CA THR A 2 -24.62 34.49 -41.38
C THR A 2 -24.56 33.49 -40.24
N ASP A 3 -23.55 32.63 -40.21
CA ASP A 3 -23.32 31.73 -39.07
C ASP A 3 -23.27 32.55 -37.78
N PRO A 4 -23.97 32.12 -36.71
CA PRO A 4 -23.97 32.83 -35.44
C PRO A 4 -22.55 32.87 -34.90
N GLN A 5 -22.04 34.07 -34.63
CA GLN A 5 -20.69 34.21 -34.08
C GLN A 5 -20.58 33.42 -32.77
N PRO A 6 -19.55 32.56 -32.63
CA PRO A 6 -19.36 31.79 -31.41
C PRO A 6 -19.20 32.74 -30.22
N SER A 7 -19.87 32.44 -29.11
CA SER A 7 -19.81 33.25 -27.89
C SER A 7 -18.36 33.47 -27.43
N PHE A 8 -18.06 34.60 -26.80
CA PHE A 8 -16.72 34.92 -26.28
C PHE A 8 -16.09 33.78 -25.45
N LEU A 9 -16.92 33.11 -24.62
CA LEU A 9 -16.50 31.93 -23.85
C LEU A 9 -16.11 30.74 -24.75
N SER A 10 -16.87 30.48 -25.81
CA SER A 10 -16.54 29.40 -26.75
C SER A 10 -15.26 29.68 -27.54
N GLN A 11 -14.97 30.95 -27.86
CA GLN A 11 -13.71 31.36 -28.49
C GLN A 11 -12.52 31.21 -27.55
N GLN A 12 -12.66 31.61 -26.27
CA GLN A 12 -11.61 31.38 -25.27
C GLN A 12 -11.34 29.90 -25.04
N ILE A 13 -12.38 29.06 -24.95
CA ILE A 13 -12.22 27.61 -24.79
C ILE A 13 -11.53 27.00 -26.02
N ALA A 14 -11.87 27.44 -27.23
CA ALA A 14 -11.22 27.00 -28.45
C ALA A 14 -9.73 27.39 -28.46
N HIS A 15 -9.40 28.63 -28.11
CA HIS A 15 -8.02 29.12 -28.06
C HIS A 15 -7.17 28.38 -27.01
N ILE A 16 -7.75 28.10 -25.82
CA ILE A 16 -7.08 27.27 -24.80
C ILE A 16 -6.86 25.85 -25.32
N ARG A 17 -7.86 25.26 -25.99
CA ARG A 17 -7.77 23.92 -26.56
C ARG A 17 -6.69 23.82 -27.64
N ASP A 18 -6.62 24.80 -28.52
CA ASP A 18 -5.63 24.83 -29.60
C ASP A 18 -4.21 25.03 -29.06
N GLY A 19 -4.03 25.94 -28.08
CA GLY A 19 -2.75 26.10 -27.38
C GLY A 19 -2.31 24.83 -26.63
N LEU A 20 -3.23 24.12 -25.97
CA LEU A 20 -2.94 22.82 -25.35
C LEU A 20 -2.56 21.75 -26.38
N ARG A 21 -3.19 21.78 -27.55
CA ARG A 21 -2.89 20.84 -28.64
C ARG A 21 -1.51 21.08 -29.23
N GLU A 22 -1.15 22.34 -29.48
CA GLU A 22 0.19 22.72 -29.93
C GLU A 22 1.25 22.35 -28.89
N GLY A 23 1.01 22.65 -27.61
CA GLY A 23 1.90 22.24 -26.52
C GLY A 23 2.11 20.72 -26.45
N LEU A 24 1.04 19.93 -26.62
CA LEU A 24 1.13 18.47 -26.68
C LEU A 24 1.94 17.97 -27.90
N VAL A 25 1.83 18.63 -29.05
CA VAL A 25 2.63 18.29 -30.24
C VAL A 25 4.11 18.56 -29.99
N VAL A 26 4.43 19.72 -29.40
CA VAL A 26 5.82 20.07 -29.05
C VAL A 26 6.41 19.06 -28.07
N ILE A 27 5.68 18.72 -27.00
CA ILE A 27 6.13 17.73 -26.01
C ILE A 27 6.37 16.36 -26.68
N ARG A 28 5.49 15.94 -27.60
CA ARG A 28 5.65 14.67 -28.30
C ARG A 28 6.85 14.62 -29.25
N GLN A 29 7.19 15.74 -29.88
CA GLN A 29 8.26 15.80 -30.89
C GLN A 29 9.63 16.08 -30.28
N LYS A 30 9.70 16.94 -29.24
CA LYS A 30 10.96 17.43 -28.66
C LYS A 30 11.21 16.96 -27.22
N GLY A 31 10.24 16.29 -26.60
CA GLY A 31 10.27 15.96 -25.17
C GLY A 31 9.89 17.14 -24.27
N PRO A 32 9.56 16.89 -22.99
CA PRO A 32 9.24 17.97 -22.04
C PRO A 32 10.49 18.74 -21.63
N SER A 33 10.39 20.08 -21.57
CA SER A 33 11.40 20.90 -20.89
C SER A 33 11.43 20.60 -19.38
N LYS A 34 12.49 20.99 -18.66
CA LYS A 34 12.58 20.80 -17.20
C LYS A 34 11.37 21.36 -16.44
N VAL A 35 10.97 22.59 -16.76
CA VAL A 35 9.82 23.24 -16.11
C VAL A 35 8.51 22.55 -16.49
N THR A 36 8.34 22.19 -17.77
CA THR A 36 7.17 21.43 -18.22
C THR A 36 7.07 20.09 -17.50
N PHE A 37 8.21 19.41 -17.28
CA PHE A 37 8.26 18.16 -16.55
C PHE A 37 7.84 18.33 -15.09
N TRP A 38 8.22 19.41 -14.42
CA TRP A 38 7.77 19.70 -13.05
C TRP A 38 6.26 19.89 -12.96
N PHE A 39 5.65 20.58 -13.94
CA PHE A 39 4.18 20.69 -14.01
C PHE A 39 3.51 19.33 -14.27
N ILE A 40 4.08 18.50 -15.15
CA ILE A 40 3.59 17.14 -15.37
C ILE A 40 3.70 16.31 -14.09
N ALA A 41 4.82 16.41 -13.37
CA ALA A 41 5.04 15.73 -12.10
C ALA A 41 4.03 16.17 -11.04
N LEU A 42 3.74 17.47 -10.94
CA LEU A 42 2.69 18.00 -10.07
C LEU A 42 1.32 17.42 -10.41
N VAL A 43 0.92 17.41 -11.69
CA VAL A 43 -0.37 16.86 -12.13
C VAL A 43 -0.46 15.35 -11.86
N ILE A 44 0.62 14.61 -12.12
CA ILE A 44 0.71 13.19 -11.77
C ILE A 44 0.60 12.98 -10.27
N GLY A 45 1.28 13.82 -9.47
CA GLY A 45 1.23 13.76 -8.02
C GLY A 45 -0.18 13.97 -7.48
N ILE A 46 -0.90 14.95 -8.02
CA ILE A 46 -2.32 15.19 -7.69
C ILE A 46 -3.18 13.98 -8.08
N ALA A 47 -3.02 13.46 -9.31
CA ALA A 47 -3.80 12.32 -9.79
C ALA A 47 -3.54 11.03 -8.98
N ALA A 48 -2.28 10.74 -8.67
CA ALA A 48 -1.88 9.61 -7.83
C ALA A 48 -2.35 9.79 -6.38
N GLY A 49 -2.30 11.02 -5.84
CA GLY A 49 -2.85 11.36 -4.54
C GLY A 49 -4.35 11.08 -4.45
N PHE A 50 -5.13 11.51 -5.46
CA PHE A 50 -6.56 11.20 -5.53
C PHE A 50 -6.82 9.71 -5.70
N ALA A 51 -6.00 9.01 -6.49
CA ALA A 51 -6.13 7.56 -6.63
C ALA A 51 -5.94 6.84 -5.29
N ALA A 52 -4.92 7.24 -4.51
CA ALA A 52 -4.70 6.72 -3.16
C ALA A 52 -5.86 7.05 -2.21
N LEU A 53 -6.34 8.30 -2.26
CA LEU A 53 -7.44 8.80 -1.44
C LEU A 53 -8.74 8.02 -1.69
N PHE A 54 -9.16 7.91 -2.95
CA PHE A 54 -10.38 7.19 -3.31
C PHE A 54 -10.25 5.69 -3.06
N PHE A 55 -9.04 5.13 -3.20
CA PHE A 55 -8.81 3.74 -2.84
C PHE A 55 -9.00 3.50 -1.34
N ARG A 56 -8.41 4.36 -0.49
CA ARG A 56 -8.61 4.35 0.97
C ARG A 56 -10.10 4.45 1.31
N LYS A 57 -10.78 5.50 0.83
CA LYS A 57 -12.23 5.69 1.04
C LYS A 57 -13.08 4.52 0.57
N GLY A 58 -12.70 3.89 -0.53
CA GLY A 58 -13.41 2.72 -1.05
C GLY A 58 -13.26 1.48 -0.15
N ILE A 59 -12.07 1.28 0.45
CA ILE A 59 -11.86 0.23 1.45
C ILE A 59 -12.74 0.53 2.66
N ASP A 60 -12.64 1.75 3.19
CA ASP A 60 -13.34 2.20 4.40
C ASP A 60 -14.87 2.06 4.22
N TRP A 61 -15.40 2.50 3.08
CA TRP A 61 -16.82 2.35 2.73
C TRP A 61 -17.25 0.87 2.64
N LEU A 62 -16.43 0.01 2.03
CA LEU A 62 -16.75 -1.40 1.88
C LEU A 62 -16.69 -2.13 3.23
N GLN A 63 -15.74 -1.80 4.10
CA GLN A 63 -15.68 -2.31 5.47
C GLN A 63 -16.88 -1.85 6.28
N ALA A 64 -17.26 -0.57 6.17
CA ALA A 64 -18.44 -0.04 6.85
C ALA A 64 -19.72 -0.73 6.41
N LEU A 65 -19.90 -0.96 5.11
CA LEU A 65 -21.06 -1.66 4.57
C LEU A 65 -21.15 -3.12 5.02
N LEU A 66 -20.02 -3.84 5.03
CA LEU A 66 -20.00 -5.29 5.28
C LEU A 66 -19.98 -5.65 6.76
N TYR A 67 -19.22 -4.90 7.56
CA TYR A 67 -19.05 -5.14 8.99
C TYR A 67 -19.90 -4.20 9.85
N GLY A 68 -20.59 -3.21 9.25
CA GLY A 68 -21.48 -2.30 9.99
C GLY A 68 -20.74 -1.34 10.94
N THR A 69 -19.46 -1.05 10.67
CA THR A 69 -18.66 -0.10 11.47
C THR A 69 -18.57 1.26 10.77
N GLU A 70 -18.82 2.35 11.49
CA GLU A 70 -18.57 3.70 10.97
C GLU A 70 -17.08 4.09 11.05
N ASP A 71 -16.27 3.36 11.82
CA ASP A 71 -14.84 3.62 12.01
C ASP A 71 -13.97 2.37 11.67
N PRO A 72 -13.28 2.39 10.51
CA PRO A 72 -12.32 1.36 10.12
C PRO A 72 -11.13 1.19 11.08
N GLN A 73 -10.78 2.22 11.85
CA GLN A 73 -9.68 2.16 12.82
C GLN A 73 -10.01 1.32 14.05
N ARG A 74 -11.30 0.95 14.23
CA ARG A 74 -11.79 0.11 15.33
C ARG A 74 -12.32 -1.23 14.86
N LEU A 75 -11.96 -1.66 13.65
CA LEU A 75 -12.47 -2.88 13.02
C LEU A 75 -12.32 -4.08 13.95
N HIS A 76 -11.21 -4.21 14.70
CA HIS A 76 -11.04 -5.31 15.64
C HIS A 76 -12.10 -5.25 16.75
N THR A 77 -12.25 -4.08 17.38
CA THR A 77 -13.23 -3.87 18.45
C THR A 77 -14.64 -4.24 18.00
N PHE A 78 -15.04 -3.88 16.77
CA PHE A 78 -16.37 -4.21 16.24
C PHE A 78 -16.56 -5.69 15.88
N LEU A 79 -15.51 -6.38 15.43
CA LEU A 79 -15.58 -7.81 15.10
C LEU A 79 -15.98 -8.68 16.30
N THR A 80 -15.65 -8.25 17.53
CA THR A 80 -16.00 -9.00 18.76
C THR A 80 -17.50 -9.05 19.04
N GLY A 81 -18.29 -8.12 18.50
CA GLY A 81 -19.75 -8.06 18.64
C GLY A 81 -20.52 -8.71 17.48
N LEU A 82 -19.83 -9.09 16.40
CA LEU A 82 -20.44 -9.73 15.23
C LEU A 82 -20.63 -11.22 15.43
N SER A 83 -21.71 -11.77 14.87
CA SER A 83 -21.91 -13.22 14.88
C SER A 83 -20.80 -13.92 14.08
N TRP A 84 -20.29 -15.04 14.62
CA TRP A 84 -19.15 -15.77 14.08
C TRP A 84 -19.26 -16.09 12.57
N TYR A 85 -20.46 -16.36 12.06
CA TYR A 85 -20.67 -16.69 10.65
C TYR A 85 -20.36 -15.51 9.72
N TRP A 86 -20.59 -14.26 10.12
CA TRP A 86 -20.23 -13.10 9.31
C TRP A 86 -18.72 -12.92 9.18
N ILE A 87 -17.98 -13.19 10.26
CA ILE A 87 -16.51 -13.12 10.31
C ILE A 87 -15.89 -14.10 9.29
N VAL A 88 -16.55 -15.23 9.02
CA VAL A 88 -16.10 -16.22 8.03
C VAL A 88 -16.67 -15.96 6.63
N ILE A 89 -17.96 -15.66 6.51
CA ILE A 89 -18.64 -15.52 5.22
C ILE A 89 -18.12 -14.31 4.44
N ILE A 90 -17.91 -13.16 5.10
CA ILE A 90 -17.47 -11.94 4.43
C ILE A 90 -16.14 -12.13 3.67
N PRO A 91 -15.04 -12.57 4.30
CA PRO A 91 -13.78 -12.80 3.59
C PRO A 91 -13.87 -13.95 2.59
N THR A 92 -14.72 -14.96 2.82
CA THR A 92 -14.94 -16.06 1.87
C THR A 92 -15.58 -15.56 0.57
N VAL A 93 -16.65 -14.78 0.67
CA VAL A 93 -17.35 -14.19 -0.48
C VAL A 93 -16.45 -13.15 -1.15
N GLY A 94 -15.75 -12.33 -0.38
CA GLY A 94 -14.74 -11.39 -0.90
C GLY A 94 -13.68 -12.10 -1.73
N GLY A 95 -13.12 -13.20 -1.21
CA GLY A 95 -12.20 -14.06 -1.93
C GLY A 95 -12.78 -14.65 -3.22
N LEU A 96 -14.04 -15.07 -3.21
CA LEU A 96 -14.71 -15.56 -4.43
C LEU A 96 -14.81 -14.46 -5.49
N VAL A 97 -15.26 -13.26 -5.11
CA VAL A 97 -15.37 -12.13 -6.05
C VAL A 97 -13.99 -11.75 -6.60
N VAL A 98 -12.96 -11.72 -5.75
CA VAL A 98 -11.57 -11.51 -6.17
C VAL A 98 -11.13 -12.55 -7.18
N GLY A 99 -11.39 -13.83 -6.90
CA GLY A 99 -11.08 -14.93 -7.81
C GLY A 99 -11.77 -14.80 -9.17
N LEU A 100 -13.03 -14.35 -9.20
CA LEU A 100 -13.78 -14.11 -10.45
C LEU A 100 -13.21 -12.93 -11.25
N ILE A 101 -12.85 -11.83 -10.58
CA ILE A 101 -12.19 -10.67 -11.22
C ILE A 101 -10.88 -11.11 -11.85
N LEU A 102 -10.01 -11.77 -11.09
CA LEU A 102 -8.71 -12.21 -11.58
C LEU A 102 -8.85 -13.24 -12.70
N HIS A 103 -9.80 -14.18 -12.59
CA HIS A 103 -10.08 -15.15 -13.64
C HIS A 103 -10.44 -14.50 -14.98
N LYS A 104 -11.23 -13.41 -14.96
CA LYS A 104 -11.72 -12.74 -16.17
C LYS A 104 -10.73 -11.72 -16.75
N PHE A 105 -9.97 -11.05 -15.91
CA PHE A 105 -9.18 -9.88 -16.33
C PHE A 105 -7.66 -10.09 -16.33
N THR A 106 -7.16 -11.16 -15.72
CA THR A 106 -5.72 -11.49 -15.69
C THR A 106 -5.47 -12.89 -16.27
N LYS A 107 -4.35 -13.07 -16.99
CA LYS A 107 -4.03 -14.36 -17.62
C LYS A 107 -3.56 -15.39 -16.58
N ASP A 108 -2.80 -14.94 -15.60
CA ASP A 108 -2.15 -15.73 -14.56
C ASP A 108 -2.92 -15.78 -13.23
N ALA A 109 -4.09 -15.14 -13.15
CA ALA A 109 -4.93 -15.08 -11.95
C ALA A 109 -4.20 -14.51 -10.71
N ARG A 110 -3.25 -13.59 -10.92
CA ARG A 110 -2.47 -12.93 -9.87
C ARG A 110 -2.76 -11.43 -9.82
N CYS A 111 -2.76 -10.88 -8.62
CA CYS A 111 -2.78 -9.44 -8.41
C CYS A 111 -1.40 -8.86 -8.70
N ARG A 112 -1.36 -7.72 -9.39
CA ARG A 112 -0.16 -6.90 -9.55
C ARG A 112 0.09 -6.07 -8.30
N SER A 113 1.37 -5.90 -7.94
CA SER A 113 1.80 -5.19 -6.74
C SER A 113 3.04 -4.32 -7.00
N VAL A 114 3.72 -3.86 -5.94
CA VAL A 114 4.98 -3.10 -6.04
C VAL A 114 6.04 -3.84 -6.84
N SER A 115 6.11 -5.17 -6.75
CA SER A 115 7.08 -5.98 -7.51
C SER A 115 6.96 -5.76 -9.02
N ASP A 116 5.73 -5.64 -9.53
CA ASP A 116 5.47 -5.39 -10.95
C ASP A 116 5.84 -3.96 -11.35
N VAL A 117 5.74 -3.01 -10.42
CA VAL A 117 6.19 -1.63 -10.61
C VAL A 117 7.71 -1.56 -10.69
N ILE A 118 8.42 -2.27 -9.80
CA ILE A 118 9.89 -2.40 -9.83
C ILE A 118 10.32 -3.06 -11.15
N LEU A 119 9.64 -4.13 -11.56
CA LEU A 119 9.90 -4.78 -12.85
C LEU A 119 9.64 -3.83 -14.02
N GLY A 120 8.57 -3.05 -13.97
CA GLY A 120 8.24 -2.03 -14.99
C GLY A 120 9.30 -0.94 -15.10
N ALA A 121 9.82 -0.48 -13.96
CA ALA A 121 10.93 0.48 -13.91
C ALA A 121 12.22 -0.10 -14.54
N ALA A 122 12.53 -1.37 -14.25
CA ALA A 122 13.75 -2.01 -14.72
C ALA A 122 13.71 -2.48 -16.18
N MET A 123 12.58 -3.06 -16.61
CA MET A 123 12.51 -3.85 -17.86
C MET A 123 11.55 -3.27 -18.91
N HIS A 124 10.66 -2.34 -18.54
CA HIS A 124 9.59 -1.85 -19.42
C HIS A 124 9.56 -0.33 -19.51
N GLU A 125 10.72 0.33 -19.43
CA GLU A 125 10.85 1.78 -19.62
C GLU A 125 9.93 2.61 -18.69
N GLY A 126 9.72 2.14 -17.46
CA GLY A 126 8.85 2.81 -16.49
C GLY A 126 7.36 2.60 -16.73
N ARG A 127 6.97 1.53 -17.43
CA ARG A 127 5.56 1.22 -17.76
C ARG A 127 5.09 -0.08 -17.13
N VAL A 128 3.79 -0.15 -16.83
CA VAL A 128 3.14 -1.33 -16.25
C VAL A 128 1.91 -1.76 -17.07
N GLU A 129 1.41 -2.97 -16.80
CA GLU A 129 0.19 -3.49 -17.42
C GLU A 129 -1.05 -2.72 -16.95
N THR A 130 -1.78 -2.11 -17.89
CA THR A 130 -2.95 -1.28 -17.54
C THR A 130 -4.19 -2.10 -17.19
N ARG A 131 -4.55 -3.08 -18.02
CA ARG A 131 -5.76 -3.91 -17.81
C ARG A 131 -5.66 -4.78 -16.56
N ALA A 132 -4.54 -5.49 -16.41
CA ALA A 132 -4.27 -6.30 -15.22
C ALA A 132 -4.11 -5.43 -13.97
N GLY A 133 -3.52 -4.24 -14.10
CA GLY A 133 -3.39 -3.28 -13.01
C GLY A 133 -4.72 -2.80 -12.45
N LEU A 134 -5.66 -2.37 -13.31
CA LEU A 134 -6.99 -1.94 -12.87
C LEU A 134 -7.78 -3.08 -12.22
N ALA A 135 -7.71 -4.28 -12.79
CA ALA A 135 -8.33 -5.46 -12.21
C ALA A 135 -7.73 -5.82 -10.84
N SER A 136 -6.41 -5.68 -10.69
CA SER A 136 -5.71 -5.93 -9.43
C SER A 136 -6.05 -4.89 -8.37
N ALA A 137 -6.25 -3.63 -8.77
CA ALA A 137 -6.71 -2.58 -7.86
C ALA A 137 -8.11 -2.92 -7.33
N LEU A 138 -9.07 -3.26 -8.21
CA LEU A 138 -10.42 -3.68 -7.80
C LEU A 138 -10.40 -4.94 -6.92
N ALA A 139 -9.61 -5.94 -7.29
CA ALA A 139 -9.44 -7.16 -6.49
C ALA A 139 -8.87 -6.86 -5.10
N SER A 140 -7.91 -5.95 -5.00
CA SER A 140 -7.29 -5.59 -3.72
C SER A 140 -8.22 -4.72 -2.87
N LEU A 141 -9.00 -3.82 -3.49
CA LEU A 141 -10.05 -3.04 -2.84
C LEU A 141 -11.04 -3.97 -2.13
N ILE A 142 -11.49 -5.01 -2.84
CA ILE A 142 -12.41 -6.02 -2.28
C ILE A 142 -11.73 -6.83 -1.21
N THR A 143 -10.49 -7.30 -1.45
CA THR A 143 -9.74 -8.08 -0.45
C THR A 143 -9.61 -7.32 0.87
N LEU A 144 -9.17 -6.07 0.83
CA LEU A 144 -8.99 -5.23 2.01
C LEU A 144 -10.35 -4.86 2.64
N GLY A 145 -11.35 -4.58 1.81
CA GLY A 145 -12.70 -4.27 2.24
C GLY A 145 -13.43 -5.43 2.93
N THR A 146 -13.14 -6.68 2.52
CA THR A 146 -13.70 -7.89 3.14
C THR A 146 -12.80 -8.50 4.22
N GLY A 147 -11.80 -7.74 4.71
CA GLY A 147 -11.00 -8.15 5.86
C GLY A 147 -9.73 -8.97 5.57
N GLY A 148 -9.31 -9.05 4.31
CA GLY A 148 -8.04 -9.68 3.91
C GLY A 148 -6.83 -9.08 4.66
N SER A 149 -5.99 -9.93 5.24
CA SER A 149 -4.83 -9.50 6.01
C SER A 149 -3.69 -9.09 5.07
N SER A 150 -3.72 -7.85 4.60
CA SER A 150 -2.73 -7.30 3.68
C SER A 150 -2.67 -5.76 3.80
N GLY A 151 -1.74 -5.16 3.07
CA GLY A 151 -1.57 -3.71 2.97
C GLY A 151 -2.22 -3.11 1.73
N ARG A 152 -2.67 -1.86 1.83
CA ARG A 152 -3.31 -1.11 0.73
C ARG A 152 -2.32 -0.47 -0.24
N GLU A 153 -1.07 -0.31 0.19
CA GLU A 153 -0.08 0.52 -0.50
C GLU A 153 0.44 -0.13 -1.76
N GLY A 154 0.60 -1.45 -1.78
CA GLY A 154 1.04 -2.16 -2.99
C GLY A 154 0.09 -1.94 -4.17
N PRO A 155 -1.22 -2.17 -4.00
CA PRO A 155 -2.23 -1.87 -5.01
C PRO A 155 -2.30 -0.40 -5.41
N VAL A 156 -2.19 0.52 -4.44
CA VAL A 156 -2.22 1.97 -4.70
C VAL A 156 -1.00 2.43 -5.51
N VAL A 157 0.19 1.92 -5.18
CA VAL A 157 1.43 2.17 -5.92
C VAL A 157 1.33 1.66 -7.34
N HIS A 158 0.78 0.45 -7.54
CA HIS A 158 0.56 -0.08 -8.88
C HIS A 158 -0.51 0.72 -9.66
N LEU A 159 -1.58 1.16 -9.00
CA LEU A 159 -2.60 2.00 -9.63
C LEU A 159 -2.02 3.35 -10.07
N ALA A 160 -1.16 3.96 -9.26
CA ALA A 160 -0.44 5.17 -9.64
C ALA A 160 0.54 4.93 -10.80
N ALA A 161 1.20 3.77 -10.85
CA ALA A 161 2.02 3.36 -11.98
C ALA A 161 1.21 3.21 -13.28
N VAL A 162 -0.06 2.78 -13.21
CA VAL A 162 -0.98 2.77 -14.37
C VAL A 162 -1.27 4.19 -14.85
N ILE A 163 -1.45 5.16 -13.94
CA ILE A 163 -1.62 6.58 -14.28
C ILE A 163 -0.35 7.11 -14.98
N ALA A 164 0.84 6.87 -14.41
CA ALA A 164 2.11 7.24 -15.04
C ALA A 164 2.27 6.62 -16.43
N THR A 165 1.91 5.34 -16.59
CA THR A 165 1.96 4.64 -17.88
C THR A 165 1.04 5.30 -18.91
N TRP A 166 -0.16 5.71 -18.50
CA TRP A 166 -1.09 6.42 -19.37
C TRP A 166 -0.52 7.78 -19.81
N VAL A 167 0.04 8.56 -18.88
CA VAL A 167 0.68 9.86 -19.21
C VAL A 167 1.88 9.67 -20.13
N SER A 168 2.77 8.71 -19.79
CA SER A 168 3.95 8.36 -20.59
C SER A 168 3.60 8.02 -22.04
N ARG A 169 2.54 7.22 -22.27
CA ARG A 169 2.05 6.91 -23.63
C ARG A 169 1.44 8.12 -24.33
N ARG A 170 0.77 9.02 -23.59
CA ARG A 170 0.17 10.22 -24.18
C ARG A 170 1.22 11.20 -24.68
N ILE A 171 2.32 11.37 -23.95
CA ILE A 171 3.40 12.29 -24.32
C ILE A 171 4.51 11.63 -25.16
N ASN A 172 4.39 10.33 -25.45
CA ASN A 172 5.41 9.53 -26.14
C ASN A 172 6.80 9.64 -25.46
N ALA A 173 6.80 9.51 -24.13
CA ALA A 173 8.01 9.61 -23.32
C ALA A 173 9.04 8.53 -23.71
N ASP A 174 10.32 8.87 -23.69
CA ASP A 174 11.42 7.91 -23.78
C ASP A 174 11.59 7.15 -22.46
N GLY A 175 12.52 6.19 -22.41
CA GLY A 175 12.71 5.33 -21.24
C GLY A 175 13.24 6.04 -20.00
N ILE A 176 13.95 7.17 -20.13
CA ILE A 176 14.39 7.97 -18.98
C ILE A 176 13.20 8.74 -18.41
N THR A 177 12.54 9.55 -19.25
CA THR A 177 11.35 10.31 -18.85
C THR A 177 10.25 9.39 -18.32
N GLY A 178 10.03 8.23 -18.93
CA GLY A 178 9.05 7.24 -18.47
C GLY A 178 9.32 6.74 -17.05
N ARG A 179 10.58 6.45 -16.72
CA ARG A 179 10.99 6.05 -15.36
C ARG A 179 10.83 7.19 -14.35
N ASP A 180 11.16 8.43 -14.74
CA ASP A 180 10.99 9.59 -13.85
C ASP A 180 9.50 9.85 -13.55
N LEU A 181 8.62 9.75 -14.55
CA LEU A 181 7.16 9.86 -14.36
C LEU A 181 6.62 8.75 -13.46
N LEU A 182 7.13 7.52 -13.61
CA LEU A 182 6.80 6.41 -12.73
C LEU A 182 7.21 6.71 -11.29
N GLY A 183 8.45 7.18 -11.08
CA GLY A 183 8.94 7.61 -9.77
C GLY A 183 8.08 8.68 -9.13
N CYS A 184 7.66 9.70 -9.90
CA CYS A 184 6.76 10.75 -9.42
C CYS A 184 5.41 10.18 -8.93
N ALA A 185 4.80 9.27 -9.70
CA ALA A 185 3.53 8.66 -9.34
C ALA A 185 3.64 7.77 -8.11
N VAL A 186 4.70 6.95 -8.02
CA VAL A 186 4.97 6.10 -6.86
C VAL A 186 5.18 6.94 -5.61
N ALA A 187 6.01 7.98 -5.69
CA ALA A 187 6.30 8.84 -4.55
C ALA A 187 5.03 9.51 -4.03
N ALA A 188 4.21 10.08 -4.93
CA ALA A 188 2.92 10.67 -4.57
C ALA A 188 1.96 9.68 -3.92
N ALA A 189 1.85 8.46 -4.47
CA ALA A 189 0.99 7.39 -3.94
C ALA A 189 1.39 6.94 -2.53
N VAL A 190 2.68 6.70 -2.29
CA VAL A 190 3.19 6.31 -0.97
C VAL A 190 3.03 7.45 0.02
N SER A 191 3.37 8.68 -0.38
CA SER A 191 3.23 9.85 0.48
C SER A 191 1.78 10.15 0.84
N ALA A 192 0.84 9.99 -0.09
CA ALA A 192 -0.59 10.10 0.18
C ALA A 192 -1.07 8.98 1.13
N SER A 193 -0.54 7.77 1.00
CA SER A 193 -0.96 6.62 1.81
C SER A 193 -0.53 6.70 3.28
N PHE A 194 0.59 7.37 3.56
CA PHE A 194 1.20 7.47 4.90
C PHE A 194 1.27 8.88 5.48
N ASN A 195 0.78 9.88 4.75
CA ASN A 195 0.99 11.31 5.10
C ASN A 195 2.48 11.66 5.29
N ALA A 196 3.37 10.99 4.53
CA ALA A 196 4.83 11.03 4.71
C ALA A 196 5.54 11.39 3.39
N PRO A 197 5.74 12.69 3.08
CA PRO A 197 6.34 13.12 1.83
C PRO A 197 7.79 12.62 1.67
N ILE A 198 8.62 12.81 2.70
CA ILE A 198 10.04 12.42 2.65
C ILE A 198 10.19 10.92 2.43
N ALA A 199 9.44 10.11 3.19
CA ALA A 199 9.49 8.65 3.06
C ALA A 199 9.03 8.17 1.67
N GLY A 200 7.97 8.75 1.12
CA GLY A 200 7.50 8.37 -0.22
C GLY A 200 8.48 8.75 -1.34
N ALA A 201 9.13 9.91 -1.24
CA ALA A 201 10.17 10.31 -2.19
C ALA A 201 11.39 9.37 -2.14
N LEU A 202 11.86 9.03 -0.93
CA LEU A 202 12.96 8.08 -0.73
C LEU A 202 12.60 6.68 -1.21
N PHE A 203 11.39 6.21 -0.90
CA PHE A 203 10.90 4.91 -1.37
C PHE A 203 10.93 4.81 -2.90
N ALA A 204 10.48 5.85 -3.62
CA ALA A 204 10.52 5.85 -5.08
C ALA A 204 11.96 5.79 -5.62
N LEU A 205 12.88 6.56 -5.04
CA LEU A 205 14.27 6.61 -5.48
C LEU A 205 15.05 5.34 -5.15
N GLU A 206 14.89 4.81 -3.95
CA GLU A 206 15.68 3.70 -3.42
C GLU A 206 15.11 2.33 -3.83
N VAL A 207 13.81 2.13 -3.65
CA VAL A 207 13.16 0.82 -3.84
C VAL A 207 12.73 0.60 -5.28
N VAL A 208 12.14 1.62 -5.92
CA VAL A 208 11.56 1.45 -7.27
C VAL A 208 12.55 1.77 -8.38
N LEU A 209 13.17 2.95 -8.34
CA LEU A 209 14.09 3.39 -9.39
C LEU A 209 15.51 2.85 -9.19
N ARG A 210 15.90 2.61 -7.94
CA ARG A 210 17.26 2.18 -7.53
C ARG A 210 18.36 3.06 -8.14
N HIS A 211 18.06 4.35 -8.35
CA HIS A 211 18.97 5.31 -8.97
C HIS A 211 18.67 6.73 -8.48
N PHE A 212 19.67 7.35 -7.85
CA PHE A 212 19.59 8.73 -7.38
C PHE A 212 20.03 9.71 -8.46
N ALA A 213 19.18 9.89 -9.47
CA ALA A 213 19.37 10.92 -10.48
C ALA A 213 19.01 12.29 -9.91
N VAL A 214 19.96 13.24 -9.89
CA VAL A 214 19.72 14.63 -9.45
C VAL A 214 18.60 15.30 -10.25
N HIS A 215 18.46 14.96 -11.54
CA HIS A 215 17.40 15.49 -12.40
C HIS A 215 16.00 14.95 -12.07
N ALA A 216 15.91 13.74 -11.51
CA ALA A 216 14.66 13.11 -11.09
C ALA A 216 14.22 13.53 -9.68
N PHE A 217 15.17 13.97 -8.84
CA PHE A 217 14.91 14.30 -7.43
C PHE A 217 13.83 15.39 -7.25
N ALA A 218 14.03 16.56 -7.87
CA ALA A 218 13.11 17.69 -7.75
C ALA A 218 11.66 17.35 -8.16
N PRO A 219 11.39 16.78 -9.36
CA PRO A 219 10.02 16.42 -9.74
C PRO A 219 9.40 15.35 -8.86
N ILE A 220 10.18 14.37 -8.37
CA ILE A 220 9.70 13.34 -7.45
C ILE A 220 9.24 13.96 -6.12
N VAL A 221 10.02 14.90 -5.57
CA VAL A 221 9.64 15.63 -4.36
C VAL A 221 8.39 16.47 -4.58
N ILE A 222 8.28 17.18 -5.72
CA ILE A 222 7.07 17.95 -6.07
C ILE A 222 5.83 17.05 -6.09
N ALA A 223 5.92 15.90 -6.76
CA ALA A 223 4.81 14.95 -6.85
C ALA A 223 4.45 14.36 -5.48
N SER A 224 5.46 14.00 -4.67
CA SER A 224 5.30 13.49 -3.31
C SER A 224 4.57 14.48 -2.39
N VAL A 225 4.99 15.76 -2.42
CA VAL A 225 4.32 16.83 -1.65
C VAL A 225 2.89 17.01 -2.14
N ALA A 226 2.67 17.03 -3.46
CA ALA A 226 1.32 17.14 -4.02
C ALA A 226 0.40 16.01 -3.56
N GLY A 227 0.85 14.75 -3.60
CA GLY A 227 0.08 13.61 -3.09
C GLY A 227 -0.22 13.72 -1.59
N THR A 228 0.75 14.17 -0.79
CA THR A 228 0.55 14.45 0.64
C THR A 228 -0.52 15.53 0.86
N VAL A 229 -0.47 16.63 0.10
CA VAL A 229 -1.46 17.71 0.18
C VAL A 229 -2.86 17.18 -0.11
N ILE A 230 -3.04 16.35 -1.15
CA ILE A 230 -4.34 15.74 -1.45
C ILE A 230 -4.86 14.91 -0.27
N ASN A 231 -4.02 14.10 0.36
CA ASN A 231 -4.42 13.35 1.54
C ASN A 231 -4.80 14.27 2.72
N ARG A 232 -4.03 15.33 2.96
CA ARG A 232 -4.29 16.30 4.05
C ARG A 232 -5.52 17.18 3.82
N LEU A 233 -5.92 17.42 2.57
CA LEU A 233 -7.16 18.14 2.27
C LEU A 233 -8.40 17.37 2.77
N GLU A 234 -8.33 16.04 2.80
CA GLU A 234 -9.42 15.20 3.30
C GLU A 234 -9.27 14.87 4.78
N PHE A 235 -8.12 14.32 5.18
CA PHE A 235 -7.91 13.76 6.52
C PHE A 235 -7.23 14.73 7.49
N GLY A 236 -6.94 15.96 7.05
CA GLY A 236 -6.22 16.96 7.84
C GLY A 236 -4.72 16.66 7.99
N GLY A 237 -4.05 17.44 8.83
CA GLY A 237 -2.63 17.29 9.15
C GLY A 237 -2.32 16.24 10.22
N LEU A 238 -3.26 15.33 10.51
CA LEU A 238 -3.12 14.35 11.59
C LEU A 238 -2.03 13.32 11.28
N THR A 239 -1.26 12.94 12.30
CA THR A 239 -0.30 11.84 12.19
C THR A 239 -1.07 10.51 12.18
N GLU A 240 -0.64 9.56 11.34
CA GLU A 240 -1.30 8.25 11.28
C GLU A 240 -1.12 7.45 12.59
N PHE A 241 -0.06 7.77 13.36
CA PHE A 241 0.17 7.25 14.71
C PHE A 241 0.44 8.41 15.68
N THR A 242 -0.14 8.34 16.87
CA THR A 242 0.13 9.27 17.99
C THR A 242 0.97 8.55 19.04
N LEU A 243 2.20 9.01 19.23
CA LEU A 243 3.16 8.38 20.13
C LEU A 243 3.22 9.13 21.46
N PRO A 244 3.40 8.44 22.60
CA PRO A 244 3.73 9.10 23.85
C PRO A 244 5.08 9.82 23.72
N THR A 245 5.26 10.92 24.43
CA THR A 245 6.57 11.59 24.53
C THR A 245 7.51 10.68 25.30
N TYR A 246 8.52 10.14 24.64
CA TYR A 246 9.54 9.32 25.27
C TYR A 246 10.43 10.19 26.16
N GLY A 247 10.69 9.73 27.39
CA GLY A 247 11.64 10.37 28.31
C GLY A 247 13.07 10.35 27.77
N ASP A 248 13.94 11.16 28.38
CA ASP A 248 15.33 11.36 27.95
C ASP A 248 16.05 10.03 27.69
N LEU A 249 16.42 9.80 26.43
CA LEU A 249 17.19 8.63 26.02
C LEU A 249 18.52 8.59 26.77
N GLN A 250 18.84 7.49 27.42
CA GLN A 250 20.24 7.11 27.64
C GLN A 250 20.81 6.49 26.35
N PHE A 251 20.74 7.26 25.26
CA PHE A 251 20.92 6.83 23.87
C PHE A 251 22.12 5.89 23.67
N TYR A 252 23.24 6.16 24.32
CA TYR A 252 24.47 5.40 24.15
C TYR A 252 24.42 4.00 24.77
N VAL A 253 23.67 3.79 25.86
CA VAL A 253 23.60 2.50 26.57
C VAL A 253 22.68 1.52 25.86
N GLU A 254 21.67 2.03 25.13
CA GLU A 254 20.69 1.21 24.41
C GLU A 254 21.16 0.79 23.00
N LEU A 255 22.24 1.37 22.46
CA LEU A 255 22.74 1.04 21.12
C LEU A 255 22.96 -0.48 20.88
N PRO A 256 23.56 -1.24 21.82
CA PRO A 256 23.68 -2.70 21.65
C PRO A 256 22.32 -3.40 21.58
N ALA A 257 21.33 -2.92 22.36
CA ALA A 257 19.98 -3.47 22.33
C ALA A 257 19.30 -3.20 20.97
N PHE A 258 19.46 -1.99 20.41
CA PHE A 258 18.99 -1.69 19.05
C PHE A 258 19.68 -2.52 17.96
N LEU A 259 20.97 -2.82 18.11
CA LEU A 259 21.68 -3.72 17.20
C LEU A 259 21.08 -5.14 17.23
N LEU A 260 20.82 -5.66 18.43
CA LEU A 260 20.17 -6.96 18.62
C LEU A 260 18.74 -6.95 18.07
N LEU A 261 17.99 -5.87 18.28
CA LEU A 261 16.67 -5.67 17.69
C LEU A 261 16.73 -5.69 16.16
N GLY A 262 17.72 -5.05 15.55
CA GLY A 262 17.92 -5.12 14.09
C GLY A 262 18.12 -6.56 13.59
N LEU A 263 18.88 -7.37 14.33
CA LEU A 263 19.06 -8.79 14.01
C LEU A 263 17.77 -9.61 14.18
N THR A 264 17.01 -9.39 15.25
CA THR A 264 15.73 -10.08 15.46
C THR A 264 14.71 -9.71 14.39
N CYS A 265 14.58 -8.42 14.05
CA CYS A 265 13.76 -7.94 12.94
C CYS A 265 14.18 -8.56 11.60
N GLY A 266 15.48 -8.73 11.35
CA GLY A 266 16.00 -9.42 10.16
C GLY A 266 15.52 -10.87 10.07
N VAL A 267 15.58 -11.63 11.17
CA VAL A 267 15.09 -13.02 11.23
C VAL A 267 13.57 -13.09 11.02
N VAL A 268 12.82 -12.18 11.63
CA VAL A 268 11.36 -12.10 11.48
C VAL A 268 10.97 -11.73 10.04
N ALA A 269 11.68 -10.80 9.41
CA ALA A 269 11.46 -10.44 8.00
C ALA A 269 11.71 -11.62 7.05
N VAL A 270 12.78 -12.38 7.24
CA VAL A 270 13.05 -13.61 6.46
C VAL A 270 11.94 -14.64 6.67
N THR A 271 11.46 -14.79 7.90
CA THR A 271 10.35 -15.70 8.24
C THR A 271 9.06 -15.29 7.53
N LEU A 272 8.71 -14.00 7.53
CA LEU A 272 7.55 -13.47 6.81
C LEU A 272 7.66 -13.76 5.30
N MET A 273 8.78 -13.40 4.68
CA MET A 273 9.00 -13.59 3.25
C MET A 273 8.96 -15.06 2.84
N ARG A 274 9.62 -15.94 3.58
CA ARG A 274 9.58 -17.39 3.32
C ARG A 274 8.17 -17.96 3.50
N SER A 275 7.43 -17.50 4.51
CA SER A 275 6.05 -17.96 4.75
C SER A 275 5.12 -17.61 3.58
N ILE A 276 5.26 -16.41 3.00
CA ILE A 276 4.48 -15.99 1.83
C ILE A 276 4.79 -16.89 0.62
N PHE A 277 6.07 -17.10 0.30
CA PHE A 277 6.46 -17.96 -0.82
C PHE A 277 6.03 -19.43 -0.61
N TRP A 278 6.22 -19.96 0.60
CA TRP A 278 5.74 -21.30 0.94
C TRP A 278 4.23 -21.44 0.80
N ALA A 279 3.45 -20.44 1.24
CA ALA A 279 2.00 -20.46 1.08
C ALA A 279 1.58 -20.38 -0.40
N GLU A 280 2.31 -19.62 -1.23
CA GLU A 280 2.08 -19.58 -2.68
C GLU A 280 2.36 -20.95 -3.33
N ASP A 281 3.51 -21.56 -3.03
CA ASP A 281 3.93 -22.87 -3.55
C ASP A 281 2.98 -23.99 -3.10
N PHE A 282 2.62 -23.99 -1.82
CA PHE A 282 1.64 -24.93 -1.28
C PHE A 282 0.28 -24.76 -1.96
N GLY A 283 -0.18 -23.53 -2.14
CA GLY A 283 -1.42 -23.25 -2.86
C GLY A 283 -1.36 -23.67 -4.33
N ASN A 284 -0.20 -23.55 -4.99
CA ASN A 284 0.02 -24.03 -6.36
C ASN A 284 -0.06 -25.57 -6.42
N HIS A 285 0.61 -26.26 -5.48
CA HIS A 285 0.58 -27.71 -5.39
C HIS A 285 -0.82 -28.24 -5.10
N LEU A 286 -1.52 -27.65 -4.13
CA LEU A 286 -2.89 -28.02 -3.78
C LEU A 286 -3.83 -27.84 -4.98
N GLN A 287 -3.71 -26.72 -5.68
CA GLN A 287 -4.50 -26.43 -6.88
C GLN A 287 -4.25 -27.46 -7.99
N ALA A 288 -2.99 -27.83 -8.23
CA ALA A 288 -2.64 -28.85 -9.22
C ALA A 288 -3.20 -30.24 -8.86
N ARG A 289 -3.14 -30.62 -7.58
CA ARG A 289 -3.59 -31.92 -7.09
C ARG A 289 -5.13 -32.05 -7.06
N THR A 290 -5.82 -31.02 -6.60
CA THR A 290 -7.28 -31.03 -6.42
C THR A 290 -8.05 -30.54 -7.65
N ARG A 291 -7.35 -29.96 -8.64
CA ARG A 291 -7.92 -29.34 -9.83
C ARG A 291 -8.99 -28.27 -9.53
N ILE A 292 -8.91 -27.62 -8.37
CA ILE A 292 -9.85 -26.56 -8.03
C ILE A 292 -9.77 -25.42 -9.07
N PRO A 293 -10.92 -24.94 -9.58
CA PRO A 293 -10.96 -23.79 -10.45
C PRO A 293 -10.21 -22.59 -9.84
N ARG A 294 -9.46 -21.87 -10.67
CA ARG A 294 -8.61 -20.74 -10.23
C ARG A 294 -9.34 -19.62 -9.49
N TYR A 295 -10.65 -19.47 -9.70
CA TYR A 295 -11.45 -18.47 -8.99
C TYR A 295 -11.84 -18.92 -7.57
N LEU A 296 -11.75 -20.20 -7.22
CA LEU A 296 -12.07 -20.68 -5.87
C LEU A 296 -10.90 -20.58 -4.89
N ARG A 297 -9.65 -20.55 -5.37
CA ARG A 297 -8.46 -20.47 -4.51
C ARG A 297 -8.52 -19.28 -3.54
N PRO A 298 -8.88 -18.05 -3.96
CA PRO A 298 -8.94 -16.94 -3.01
C PRO A 298 -10.16 -17.03 -2.08
N ALA A 299 -11.25 -17.70 -2.49
CA ALA A 299 -12.39 -17.98 -1.60
C ALA A 299 -12.01 -18.92 -0.45
N VAL A 300 -11.23 -19.97 -0.74
CA VAL A 300 -10.69 -20.89 0.28
C VAL A 300 -9.77 -20.15 1.24
N ALA A 301 -8.89 -19.29 0.72
CA ALA A 301 -8.01 -18.47 1.57
C ALA A 301 -8.81 -17.52 2.47
N GLY A 302 -9.86 -16.88 1.94
CA GLY A 302 -10.78 -16.04 2.72
C GLY A 302 -11.50 -16.81 3.82
N CYS A 303 -11.93 -18.06 3.55
CA CYS A 303 -12.55 -18.93 4.55
C CYS A 303 -11.57 -19.29 5.67
N VAL A 304 -10.35 -19.71 5.33
CA VAL A 304 -9.31 -20.03 6.33
C VAL A 304 -8.97 -18.79 7.15
N LEU A 305 -8.81 -17.64 6.52
CA LEU A 305 -8.55 -16.38 7.21
C LEU A 305 -9.68 -16.03 8.18
N GLY A 306 -10.93 -16.11 7.73
CA GLY A 306 -12.11 -15.84 8.57
C GLY A 306 -12.24 -16.79 9.75
N ILE A 307 -11.88 -18.07 9.57
CA ILE A 307 -11.83 -19.06 10.66
C ILE A 307 -10.77 -18.64 11.71
N ILE A 308 -9.54 -18.31 11.29
CA ILE A 308 -8.49 -17.86 12.23
C ILE A 308 -8.94 -16.59 12.97
N ALA A 309 -9.62 -15.68 12.27
CA ALA A 309 -10.10 -14.43 12.84
C ALA A 309 -11.20 -14.59 13.91
N LEU A 310 -11.84 -15.76 14.03
CA LEU A 310 -12.75 -16.04 15.14
C LEU A 310 -12.04 -16.00 16.50
N TRP A 311 -10.78 -16.44 16.55
CA TRP A 311 -9.97 -16.41 17.76
C TRP A 311 -9.03 -15.21 17.80
N PHE A 312 -8.56 -14.76 16.63
CA PHE A 312 -7.58 -13.68 16.51
C PHE A 312 -8.07 -12.57 15.56
N PRO A 313 -9.14 -11.84 15.90
CA PRO A 313 -9.68 -10.77 15.06
C PRO A 313 -8.67 -9.66 14.74
N HIS A 314 -7.66 -9.46 15.58
CA HIS A 314 -6.55 -8.49 15.39
C HIS A 314 -5.76 -8.67 14.08
N ILE A 315 -5.84 -9.84 13.43
CA ILE A 315 -5.11 -10.10 12.19
C ILE A 315 -5.85 -9.62 10.94
N ILE A 316 -7.16 -9.36 11.04
CA ILE A 316 -7.99 -8.94 9.91
C ILE A 316 -7.58 -7.54 9.43
N GLY A 317 -7.63 -7.35 8.12
CA GLY A 317 -7.36 -6.06 7.49
C GLY A 317 -5.92 -5.59 7.63
N VAL A 318 -5.74 -4.27 7.64
CA VAL A 318 -4.42 -3.61 7.57
C VAL A 318 -3.66 -3.75 8.89
N GLY A 319 -4.35 -3.63 10.03
CA GLY A 319 -3.76 -3.80 11.37
C GLY A 319 -3.29 -2.52 12.06
N TYR A 320 -3.72 -1.33 11.62
CA TYR A 320 -3.30 -0.06 12.24
C TYR A 320 -3.69 0.09 13.71
N GLU A 321 -4.86 -0.43 14.12
CA GLU A 321 -5.30 -0.45 15.53
C GLU A 321 -4.26 -1.17 16.40
N THR A 322 -3.91 -2.41 16.02
CA THR A 322 -2.93 -3.22 16.73
C THR A 322 -1.53 -2.61 16.68
N THR A 323 -1.13 -2.02 15.54
CA THR A 323 0.13 -1.26 15.46
C THR A 323 0.15 -0.09 16.44
N SER A 324 -0.93 0.67 16.55
CA SER A 324 -1.04 1.78 17.50
C SER A 324 -0.97 1.29 18.94
N MET A 325 -1.63 0.18 19.28
CA MET A 325 -1.54 -0.44 20.61
C MET A 325 -0.11 -0.89 20.93
N ALA A 326 0.62 -1.42 19.94
CA ALA A 326 2.02 -1.81 20.10
C ALA A 326 2.93 -0.60 20.35
N LEU A 327 2.79 0.44 19.53
CA LEU A 327 3.56 1.68 19.62
C LEU A 327 3.27 2.50 20.89
N THR A 328 2.12 2.29 21.51
CA THR A 328 1.72 2.95 22.77
C THR A 328 1.98 2.09 24.00
N GLY A 329 2.54 0.89 23.84
CA GLY A 329 2.87 -0.02 24.93
C GLY A 329 1.65 -0.63 25.63
N GLN A 330 0.50 -0.68 24.96
CA GLN A 330 -0.76 -1.19 25.53
C GLN A 330 -0.88 -2.72 25.46
N LEU A 331 0.05 -3.40 24.79
CA LEU A 331 0.06 -4.85 24.65
C LEU A 331 1.06 -5.50 25.60
N LEU A 332 0.66 -6.65 26.14
CA LEU A 332 1.52 -7.52 26.92
C LEU A 332 2.46 -8.32 26.00
N PHE A 333 3.55 -8.84 26.57
CA PHE A 333 4.56 -9.61 25.82
C PHE A 333 3.95 -10.76 25.01
N HIS A 334 3.07 -11.54 25.64
CA HIS A 334 2.44 -12.69 24.99
C HIS A 334 1.50 -12.27 23.86
N GLU A 335 0.77 -11.16 24.01
CA GLU A 335 -0.11 -10.62 22.96
C GLU A 335 0.70 -10.16 21.76
N ALA A 336 1.81 -9.43 21.99
CA ALA A 336 2.70 -8.97 20.93
C ALA A 336 3.26 -10.14 20.11
N VAL A 337 3.73 -11.20 20.78
CA VAL A 337 4.27 -12.40 20.11
C VAL A 337 3.18 -13.16 19.36
N ILE A 338 2.03 -13.44 19.99
CA ILE A 338 0.94 -14.19 19.38
C ILE A 338 0.39 -13.43 18.16
N PHE A 339 0.16 -12.12 18.28
CA PHE A 339 -0.35 -11.31 17.18
C PHE A 339 0.65 -11.24 16.03
N ALA A 340 1.96 -11.15 16.30
CA ALA A 340 2.98 -11.18 15.25
C ALA A 340 2.94 -12.52 14.48
N VAL A 341 2.89 -13.64 15.18
CA VAL A 341 2.84 -14.99 14.58
C VAL A 341 1.59 -15.17 13.72
N PHE A 342 0.41 -14.86 14.26
CA PHE A 342 -0.83 -15.00 13.51
C PHE A 342 -0.95 -13.97 12.39
N LYS A 343 -0.36 -12.78 12.52
CA LYS A 343 -0.30 -11.81 11.42
C LYS A 343 0.55 -12.33 10.27
N VAL A 344 1.72 -12.93 10.54
CA VAL A 344 2.55 -13.59 9.52
C VAL A 344 1.75 -14.67 8.79
N ALA A 345 1.06 -15.55 9.54
CA ALA A 345 0.23 -16.60 8.96
C ALA A 345 -0.91 -16.02 8.11
N ALA A 346 -1.62 -15.01 8.62
CA ALA A 346 -2.73 -14.37 7.92
C ALA A 346 -2.30 -13.70 6.61
N VAL A 347 -1.15 -13.00 6.61
CA VAL A 347 -0.57 -12.39 5.40
C VAL A 347 -0.15 -13.47 4.40
N ALA A 348 0.52 -14.52 4.86
CA ALA A 348 0.93 -15.64 4.00
C ALA A 348 -0.28 -16.33 3.35
N ILE A 349 -1.35 -16.58 4.11
CA ILE A 349 -2.60 -17.17 3.61
C ILE A 349 -3.29 -16.23 2.61
N THR A 350 -3.37 -14.94 2.91
CA THR A 350 -4.02 -13.95 2.06
C THR A 350 -3.30 -13.83 0.70
N LEU A 351 -1.98 -13.62 0.71
CA LEU A 351 -1.19 -13.44 -0.50
C LEU A 351 -0.95 -14.76 -1.25
N GLY A 352 -0.60 -15.84 -0.52
CA GLY A 352 -0.49 -17.18 -1.08
C GLY A 352 -1.82 -17.72 -1.61
N GLY A 353 -2.95 -17.25 -1.08
CA GLY A 353 -4.31 -17.49 -1.58
C GLY A 353 -4.64 -16.78 -2.89
N ARG A 354 -3.76 -15.92 -3.40
CA ARG A 354 -3.99 -15.00 -4.54
C ARG A 354 -5.08 -13.96 -4.27
N MET A 355 -5.31 -13.60 -3.02
CA MET A 355 -6.06 -12.38 -2.71
C MET A 355 -5.18 -11.15 -2.96
N GLY A 356 -5.78 -9.98 -3.18
CA GLY A 356 -5.05 -8.75 -3.54
C GLY A 356 -4.55 -7.95 -2.35
N GLY A 357 -3.42 -7.26 -2.50
CA GLY A 357 -2.85 -6.41 -1.47
C GLY A 357 -1.33 -6.27 -1.58
N GLY A 358 -0.71 -5.77 -0.51
CA GLY A 358 0.74 -5.58 -0.39
C GLY A 358 1.27 -6.02 0.97
N VAL A 359 2.59 -6.16 1.09
CA VAL A 359 3.25 -6.58 2.34
C VAL A 359 3.64 -5.41 3.24
N PHE A 360 3.51 -4.16 2.76
CA PHE A 360 4.06 -2.99 3.42
C PHE A 360 3.44 -2.73 4.81
N SER A 361 2.14 -2.43 4.93
CA SER A 361 1.57 -2.19 6.27
C SER A 361 1.64 -3.40 7.21
N PRO A 362 1.44 -4.65 6.76
CA PRO A 362 1.66 -5.81 7.63
C PRO A 362 3.09 -5.92 8.15
N SER A 363 4.09 -5.53 7.36
CA SER A 363 5.48 -5.50 7.82
C SER A 363 5.73 -4.44 8.91
N LEU A 364 5.05 -3.28 8.84
CA LEU A 364 5.09 -2.28 9.91
C LEU A 364 4.48 -2.81 11.21
N MET A 365 3.33 -3.47 11.12
CA MET A 365 2.66 -4.09 12.28
C MET A 365 3.54 -5.16 12.92
N ILE A 366 4.10 -6.06 12.12
CA ILE A 366 5.00 -7.12 12.61
C ILE A 366 6.27 -6.52 13.22
N GLY A 367 6.82 -5.46 12.63
CA GLY A 367 7.95 -4.71 13.19
C GLY A 367 7.63 -4.13 14.56
N ALA A 368 6.53 -3.40 14.69
CA ALA A 368 6.11 -2.79 15.95
C ALA A 368 5.84 -3.82 17.05
N LEU A 369 5.20 -4.95 16.71
CA LEU A 369 4.95 -6.04 17.66
C LEU A 369 6.24 -6.74 18.09
N THR A 370 7.16 -6.98 17.15
CA THR A 370 8.47 -7.58 17.45
C THR A 370 9.30 -6.66 18.33
N GLY A 371 9.30 -5.36 18.01
CA GLY A 371 9.97 -4.32 18.75
C GLY A 371 9.43 -4.15 20.16
N LEU A 372 8.11 -4.12 20.34
CA LEU A 372 7.50 -4.09 21.67
C LEU A 372 7.84 -5.34 22.49
N ALA A 373 7.74 -6.54 21.90
CA ALA A 373 8.08 -7.78 22.58
C ALA A 373 9.55 -7.80 23.02
N PHE A 374 10.46 -7.33 22.15
CA PHE A 374 11.87 -7.16 22.48
C PHE A 374 12.07 -6.15 23.60
N GLY A 375 11.44 -4.97 23.51
CA GLY A 375 11.51 -3.90 24.49
C GLY A 375 11.06 -4.36 25.87
N LEU A 376 9.95 -5.08 25.97
CA LEU A 376 9.44 -5.63 27.24
C LEU A 376 10.43 -6.58 27.92
N VAL A 377 11.16 -7.39 27.14
CA VAL A 377 12.21 -8.27 27.66
C VAL A 377 13.45 -7.46 28.06
N ALA A 378 13.90 -6.54 27.22
CA ALA A 378 15.06 -5.69 27.47
C ALA A 378 14.89 -4.87 28.76
N THR A 379 13.74 -4.20 28.91
CA THR A 379 13.43 -3.39 30.10
C THR A 379 13.26 -4.24 31.36
N ALA A 380 12.81 -5.50 31.23
CA ALA A 380 12.70 -6.40 32.38
C ALA A 380 14.07 -6.92 32.86
N LEU A 381 15.02 -7.13 31.94
CA LEU A 381 16.38 -7.57 32.25
C LEU A 381 17.27 -6.44 32.77
N PHE A 382 17.10 -5.23 32.25
CA PHE A 382 17.95 -4.08 32.55
C PHE A 382 17.13 -2.82 32.91
N PRO A 383 16.34 -2.86 34.00
CA PRO A 383 15.40 -1.79 34.34
C PRO A 383 16.07 -0.45 34.67
N GLU A 384 17.32 -0.45 35.13
CA GLU A 384 18.04 0.77 35.53
C GLU A 384 18.63 1.56 34.36
N VAL A 385 18.77 0.93 33.18
CA VAL A 385 19.45 1.51 32.01
C VAL A 385 18.60 1.50 30.73
N SER A 386 17.39 0.94 30.80
CA SER A 386 16.48 0.89 29.66
C SER A 386 15.47 2.04 29.74
N GLY A 387 15.18 2.64 28.59
CA GLY A 387 14.09 3.60 28.42
C GLY A 387 12.72 2.91 28.41
N SER A 388 11.76 3.51 27.72
CA SER A 388 10.41 2.94 27.57
C SER A 388 10.42 1.71 26.64
N SER A 389 9.71 0.65 27.00
CA SER A 389 9.55 -0.54 26.14
C SER A 389 8.93 -0.22 24.77
N SER A 390 8.04 0.77 24.71
CA SER A 390 7.45 1.25 23.44
C SER A 390 8.46 1.95 22.52
N LEU A 391 9.62 2.38 23.02
CA LEU A 391 10.67 2.97 22.18
C LEU A 391 11.23 1.94 21.19
N TYR A 392 11.36 0.68 21.61
CA TYR A 392 11.83 -0.41 20.74
C TYR A 392 10.78 -0.81 19.69
N ALA A 393 9.52 -0.42 19.86
CA ALA A 393 8.45 -0.68 18.91
C ALA A 393 8.47 0.27 17.70
N LEU A 394 9.16 1.41 17.80
CA LEU A 394 9.38 2.36 16.71
C LEU A 394 10.47 1.87 15.76
#